data_AF-A0A5D3DJG7-F1
#
_entry.id   AF-A0A5D3DJG7-F1
#
_cell.length_a   1.000
_cell.length_b   1.000
_cell.length_c   1.000
_cell.angle_alpha   90.00
_cell.angle_beta   90.00
_cell.angle_gamma   90.00
#
_symmetry.space_group_name_H-M   'P 1'
#
loop_
_entity.id
_entity.type
_entity.pdbx_description
1 polymer ?
#
loop_
_entity_poly.entity_id
_entity_poly.type
_entity_poly.pdbx_seq_one_letter_code
_entity_poly.pdbx_strand_id
1 'polypeptide(L)'
;MIPVAWKIATLTKEKGRLGINPVESTNFALLKKWLWRYHNEPQTLWRKFIYAKYEKTFKGDLPTHSRFSTANAPWKAITNSCQWFNENMSWKIQNGESLSFWNQNWNECCTLKTRFPRLYALSRTKEGSIKEMWNESTMD
;
A
#
# COMPACT_ATOMS: atom_id res chain seq x y z
N MET A 1 -3.00 -32.51 24.66
CA MET A 1 -3.40 -31.55 23.62
C MET A 1 -3.28 -32.25 22.28
N ILE A 2 -4.40 -32.59 21.64
CA ILE A 2 -4.39 -33.34 20.36
C ILE A 2 -4.09 -32.32 19.24
N PRO A 3 -3.08 -32.53 18.38
CA PRO A 3 -2.78 -31.59 17.32
C PRO A 3 -3.94 -31.56 16.32
N VAL A 4 -4.66 -30.43 16.30
CA VAL A 4 -5.72 -30.19 15.32
C VAL A 4 -5.06 -30.11 13.95
N ALA A 5 -5.40 -31.05 13.07
CA ALA A 5 -4.84 -31.14 11.73
C ALA A 5 -5.43 -30.04 10.82
N TRP A 6 -5.04 -28.78 11.05
CA TRP A 6 -5.52 -27.63 10.28
C TRP A 6 -5.27 -27.79 8.77
N LYS A 7 -4.16 -28.41 8.38
CA LYS A 7 -3.86 -28.75 6.97
C LYS A 7 -4.91 -29.67 6.34
N ILE A 8 -5.60 -30.47 7.14
CA ILE A 8 -6.65 -31.40 6.71
C ILE A 8 -7.98 -30.65 6.62
N ALA A 9 -8.29 -29.78 7.58
CA ALA A 9 -9.55 -29.02 7.61
C ALA A 9 -9.66 -27.95 6.51
N THR A 10 -8.51 -27.44 6.02
CA THR A 10 -8.49 -26.33 5.05
C THR A 10 -8.55 -26.76 3.58
N LEU A 11 -8.57 -28.06 3.30
CA LEU A 11 -8.73 -28.56 1.93
C LEU A 11 -10.17 -28.35 1.44
N THR A 12 -10.31 -28.14 0.13
CA THR A 12 -11.59 -27.84 -0.52
C THR A 12 -12.62 -28.94 -0.32
N LYS A 13 -13.92 -28.56 -0.32
CA LYS A 13 -15.05 -29.51 -0.19
C LYS A 13 -15.05 -30.57 -1.28
N GLU A 14 -14.54 -30.24 -2.46
CA GLU A 14 -14.33 -31.15 -3.60
C GLU A 14 -13.44 -32.34 -3.26
N LYS A 15 -12.54 -32.22 -2.28
CA LYS A 15 -11.70 -33.31 -1.77
C LYS A 15 -12.30 -34.02 -0.54
N GLY A 16 -13.61 -33.85 -0.29
CA GLY A 16 -14.32 -34.50 0.82
C GLY A 16 -13.99 -33.93 2.20
N ARG A 17 -13.53 -32.67 2.28
CA ARG A 17 -13.10 -32.02 3.54
C ARG A 17 -13.94 -30.78 3.85
N LEU A 18 -13.68 -30.16 5.00
CA LEU A 18 -14.55 -29.11 5.55
C LEU A 18 -14.57 -27.81 4.72
N GLY A 19 -13.55 -27.56 3.89
CA GLY A 19 -13.49 -26.39 3.01
C GLY A 19 -13.32 -25.06 3.75
N ILE A 20 -12.71 -25.07 4.94
CA ILE A 20 -12.41 -23.84 5.67
C ILE A 20 -11.24 -23.14 4.97
N ASN A 21 -11.34 -21.84 4.68
CA ASN A 21 -10.19 -21.11 4.16
C ASN A 21 -9.02 -21.16 5.15
N PRO A 22 -7.77 -21.37 4.69
CA PRO A 22 -6.61 -21.26 5.56
C PRO A 22 -6.62 -19.94 6.32
N VAL A 23 -6.44 -20.02 7.64
CA VAL A 23 -6.43 -18.84 8.52
C VAL A 23 -5.35 -17.85 8.07
N GLU A 24 -4.20 -18.36 7.63
CA GLU A 24 -3.10 -17.55 7.10
C GLU A 24 -3.50 -16.77 5.85
N SER A 25 -4.09 -17.42 4.85
CA SER A 25 -4.59 -16.77 3.62
C SER A 25 -5.66 -15.73 3.92
N THR A 26 -6.57 -16.05 4.85
CA THR A 26 -7.64 -15.13 5.28
C THR A 26 -7.05 -13.91 5.98
N ASN A 27 -6.10 -14.10 6.90
CA ASN A 27 -5.42 -13.03 7.59
C ASN A 27 -4.64 -12.14 6.61
N PHE A 28 -3.91 -12.74 5.67
CA PHE A 28 -3.21 -12.00 4.63
C PHE A 28 -4.18 -11.12 3.82
N ALA A 29 -5.27 -11.70 3.32
CA ALA A 29 -6.30 -10.96 2.58
C ALA A 29 -6.90 -9.80 3.39
N LEU A 30 -7.14 -10.01 4.70
CA LEU A 30 -7.63 -8.95 5.58
C LEU A 30 -6.62 -7.82 5.77
N LEU A 31 -5.33 -8.12 5.95
CA LEU A 31 -4.28 -7.11 6.03
C LEU A 31 -4.22 -6.28 4.73
N LYS A 32 -4.32 -6.92 3.56
CA LYS A 32 -4.40 -6.22 2.25
C LYS A 32 -5.66 -5.38 2.11
N LYS A 33 -6.79 -5.89 2.58
CA LYS A 33 -8.04 -5.12 2.61
C LYS A 33 -7.88 -3.84 3.43
N TRP A 34 -7.19 -3.90 4.58
CA TRP A 34 -6.93 -2.70 5.38
C TRP A 34 -6.00 -1.70 4.68
N LEU A 35 -4.96 -2.16 3.97
CA LEU A 35 -4.15 -1.28 3.09
C LEU A 35 -5.01 -0.62 2.01
N TRP A 36 -5.86 -1.38 1.34
CA TRP A 36 -6.76 -0.85 0.32
C TRP A 36 -7.71 0.21 0.91
N ARG A 37 -8.31 -0.06 2.07
CA ARG A 37 -9.17 0.92 2.77
C ARG A 37 -8.41 2.18 3.16
N TYR A 38 -7.13 2.09 3.52
CA TYR A 38 -6.32 3.26 3.85
C TYR A 38 -6.26 4.26 2.68
N HIS A 39 -6.14 3.76 1.46
CA HIS A 39 -6.08 4.57 0.25
C HIS A 39 -7.46 5.07 -0.21
N ASN A 40 -8.52 4.26 -0.03
CA ASN A 40 -9.86 4.57 -0.54
C ASN A 40 -10.76 5.32 0.46
N GLU A 41 -10.46 5.29 1.77
CA GLU A 41 -11.30 5.88 2.82
C GLU A 41 -10.59 7.03 3.58
N PRO A 42 -10.14 8.11 2.91
CA PRO A 42 -9.28 9.13 3.51
C PRO A 42 -9.96 9.96 4.62
N GLN A 43 -11.30 9.94 4.70
CA GLN A 43 -12.08 10.72 5.66
C GLN A 43 -12.38 10.00 6.98
N THR A 44 -12.10 8.70 7.05
CA THR A 44 -12.39 7.90 8.24
C THR A 44 -11.49 8.28 9.41
N LEU A 45 -12.04 8.21 10.63
CA LEU A 45 -11.33 8.63 11.84
C LEU A 45 -10.07 7.80 12.06
N TRP A 46 -10.13 6.48 11.86
CA TRP A 46 -8.98 5.59 12.02
C TRP A 46 -7.85 5.97 11.03
N ARG A 47 -8.19 6.32 9.78
CA ARG A 47 -7.19 6.76 8.80
C ARG A 47 -6.57 8.08 9.21
N LYS A 48 -7.37 9.05 9.67
CA LYS A 48 -6.88 10.34 10.19
C LYS A 48 -5.97 10.15 11.39
N PHE A 49 -6.31 9.23 12.29
CA PHE A 49 -5.46 8.87 13.43
C PHE A 49 -4.13 8.27 12.99
N ILE A 50 -4.13 7.31 12.06
CA ILE A 50 -2.90 6.74 11.51
C ILE A 50 -2.05 7.83 10.83
N TYR A 51 -2.68 8.71 10.06
CA TYR A 51 -2.02 9.83 9.40
C TYR A 51 -1.36 10.80 10.40
N ALA A 52 -1.97 11.04 11.56
CA ALA A 52 -1.43 11.92 12.59
C ALA A 52 -0.35 11.23 13.46
N LYS A 53 -0.47 9.92 13.69
CA LYS A 53 0.42 9.15 14.57
C LYS A 53 1.73 8.74 13.90
N TYR A 54 1.71 8.54 12.59
CA TYR A 54 2.83 8.01 11.82
C TYR A 54 3.30 9.02 10.78
N GLU A 55 4.62 9.14 10.66
CA GLU A 55 5.32 9.99 9.70
C GLU A 55 5.38 9.32 8.32
N LYS A 56 5.40 10.16 7.27
CA LYS A 56 5.51 9.76 5.86
C LYS A 56 6.82 10.29 5.29
N THR A 57 7.39 9.58 4.33
CA THR A 57 8.60 10.05 3.65
C THR A 57 8.26 11.00 2.49
N PHE A 58 7.11 10.80 1.82
CA PHE A 58 6.68 11.66 0.70
C PHE A 58 5.16 11.66 0.52
N LYS A 59 4.64 12.56 -0.31
CA LYS A 59 3.19 12.62 -0.64
C LYS A 59 2.72 11.28 -1.24
N GLY A 60 1.62 10.77 -0.68
CA GLY A 60 1.02 9.49 -1.10
C GLY A 60 1.65 8.25 -0.48
N ASP A 61 2.75 8.40 0.26
CA ASP A 61 3.40 7.27 0.94
C ASP A 61 2.53 6.71 2.08
N LEU A 62 2.72 5.41 2.34
CA LEU A 62 2.16 4.74 3.51
C LEU A 62 2.96 5.19 4.73
N PRO A 63 2.30 5.76 5.75
CA PRO A 63 3.01 6.29 6.91
C PRO A 63 3.57 5.13 7.74
N THR A 64 4.85 4.81 7.61
CA THR A 64 5.46 3.64 8.26
C THR A 64 6.30 4.00 9.48
N HIS A 65 6.76 5.26 9.58
CA HIS A 65 7.70 5.69 10.60
C HIS A 65 6.94 6.28 11.79
N SER A 66 7.34 5.95 13.02
CA SER A 66 6.79 6.60 14.22
C SER A 66 7.77 6.41 15.37
N ARG A 67 8.10 7.53 16.04
CA ARG A 67 8.99 7.54 17.22
C ARG A 67 8.41 6.78 18.42
N PHE A 68 7.09 6.56 18.42
CA PHE A 68 6.35 5.99 19.55
C PHE A 68 5.71 4.63 19.24
N SER A 69 6.00 4.03 18.08
CA SER A 69 5.36 2.77 17.66
C SER A 69 6.18 1.56 18.06
N THR A 70 5.61 0.72 18.90
CA THR A 70 6.15 -0.60 19.26
C THR A 70 6.18 -1.54 18.05
N ALA A 71 7.08 -2.52 18.06
CA ALA A 71 7.16 -3.52 17.00
C ALA A 71 5.83 -4.27 16.76
N ASN A 72 5.00 -4.37 17.79
CA ASN A 72 3.72 -5.10 17.78
C ASN A 72 2.51 -4.23 17.43
N ALA A 73 2.71 -3.00 16.94
CA ALA A 73 1.58 -2.16 16.56
C ALA A 73 0.79 -2.78 15.39
N PRO A 74 -0.55 -2.82 15.44
CA PRO A 74 -1.37 -3.38 14.35
C PRO A 74 -1.07 -2.77 12.97
N TRP A 75 -0.76 -1.47 12.95
CA TRP A 75 -0.40 -0.78 11.72
C TRP A 75 0.91 -1.29 11.10
N LYS A 76 1.91 -1.68 11.90
CA LYS A 76 3.13 -2.32 11.37
C LYS A 76 2.84 -3.67 10.73
N ALA A 77 1.95 -4.47 11.32
CA ALA A 77 1.54 -5.73 10.70
C ALA A 77 0.86 -5.51 9.33
N ILE A 78 0.07 -4.44 9.20
CA ILE A 78 -0.58 -4.05 7.94
C ILE A 78 0.46 -3.58 6.91
N THR A 79 1.45 -2.76 7.31
CA THR A 79 2.45 -2.21 6.39
C THR A 79 3.61 -3.16 6.06
N ASN A 80 3.89 -4.17 6.88
CA ASN A 80 4.96 -5.15 6.64
C ASN A 80 4.86 -5.85 5.28
N SER A 81 3.64 -5.99 4.74
CA SER A 81 3.41 -6.60 3.44
C SER A 81 3.14 -5.57 2.33
N CYS A 82 3.63 -4.35 2.47
CA CYS A 82 3.41 -3.28 1.49
C CYS A 82 3.99 -3.62 0.10
N GLN A 83 5.13 -4.32 0.03
CA GLN A 83 5.75 -4.69 -1.24
C GLN A 83 4.80 -5.45 -2.17
N TRP A 84 4.25 -6.58 -1.71
CA TRP A 84 3.27 -7.36 -2.50
C TRP A 84 2.06 -6.50 -2.89
N PHE A 85 1.63 -5.58 -2.02
CA PHE A 85 0.49 -4.71 -2.33
C PHE A 85 0.83 -3.75 -3.48
N ASN A 86 2.03 -3.16 -3.49
CA ASN A 86 2.49 -2.28 -4.56
C ASN A 86 2.73 -3.01 -5.88
N GLU A 87 3.14 -4.28 -5.84
CA GLU A 87 3.35 -5.11 -7.05
C GLU A 87 2.02 -5.54 -7.70
N ASN A 88 0.94 -5.62 -6.92
CA ASN A 88 -0.37 -6.13 -7.39
C ASN A 88 -1.45 -5.03 -7.49
N MET A 89 -1.08 -3.76 -7.30
CA MET A 89 -2.01 -2.62 -7.36
C MET A 89 -1.59 -1.64 -8.46
N SER A 90 -2.57 -1.19 -9.25
CA SER A 90 -2.42 -0.07 -10.17
C SER A 90 -3.11 1.18 -9.62
N TRP A 91 -2.52 2.34 -9.84
CA TRP A 91 -3.11 3.62 -9.46
C TRP A 91 -3.95 4.18 -10.61
N LYS A 92 -5.22 4.47 -10.36
CA LYS A 92 -6.00 5.32 -11.26
C LYS A 92 -5.82 6.78 -10.84
N ILE A 93 -5.07 7.53 -11.64
CA ILE A 93 -4.82 8.95 -11.38
C ILE A 93 -6.13 9.70 -11.65
N GLN A 94 -6.57 10.47 -10.66
CA GLN A 94 -7.67 11.43 -10.80
C GLN A 94 -7.05 12.84 -10.81
N ASN A 95 -7.15 13.57 -9.69
CA ASN A 95 -6.62 14.93 -9.56
C ASN A 95 -5.09 15.00 -9.38
N GLY A 96 -4.37 13.88 -9.21
CA GLY A 96 -2.89 13.85 -9.12
C GLY A 96 -2.23 14.55 -7.91
N GLU A 97 -2.99 15.25 -7.07
CA GLU A 97 -2.49 16.07 -5.95
C GLU A 97 -1.94 15.25 -4.77
N SER A 98 -2.50 14.07 -4.56
CA SER A 98 -2.19 13.21 -3.41
C SER A 98 -1.00 12.27 -3.63
N LEU A 99 -0.48 12.17 -4.85
CA LEU A 99 0.58 11.23 -5.24
C LEU A 99 1.85 11.99 -5.64
N SER A 100 3.01 11.53 -5.16
CA SER A 100 4.30 12.08 -5.57
C SER A 100 4.65 11.67 -7.00
N PHE A 101 5.03 12.63 -7.83
CA PHE A 101 5.42 12.39 -9.22
C PHE A 101 6.60 11.42 -9.35
N TRP A 102 7.66 11.61 -8.55
CA TRP A 102 8.89 10.83 -8.68
C TRP A 102 8.92 9.53 -7.88
N ASN A 103 8.28 9.53 -6.71
CA ASN A 103 8.46 8.47 -5.71
C ASN A 103 7.32 7.44 -5.70
N GLN A 104 6.15 7.74 -6.29
CA GLN A 104 5.05 6.79 -6.39
C GLN A 104 5.13 5.96 -7.69
N ASN A 105 4.70 4.70 -7.61
CA ASN A 105 4.61 3.80 -8.74
C ASN A 105 3.26 3.95 -9.46
N TRP A 106 2.98 5.15 -9.97
CA TRP A 106 1.74 5.45 -10.68
C TRP A 106 1.80 5.11 -12.18
N ASN A 107 2.98 4.75 -12.68
CA ASN A 107 3.21 4.23 -14.03
C ASN A 107 3.48 2.72 -13.91
N GLU A 108 2.85 1.89 -14.72
CA GLU A 108 2.64 0.43 -14.57
C GLU A 108 3.90 -0.44 -14.36
N CYS A 109 5.12 0.10 -14.43
CA CYS A 109 6.36 -0.66 -14.35
C CYS A 109 7.21 -0.38 -13.09
N CYS A 110 7.46 0.90 -12.76
CA CYS A 110 8.32 1.29 -11.64
C CYS A 110 8.24 2.80 -11.37
N THR A 111 8.76 3.24 -10.22
CA THR A 111 8.83 4.67 -9.88
C THR A 111 9.68 5.44 -10.91
N LEU A 112 9.23 6.64 -11.29
CA LEU A 112 9.94 7.46 -12.28
C LEU A 112 11.37 7.80 -11.85
N LYS A 113 11.62 7.91 -10.54
CA LYS A 113 12.96 8.08 -9.98
C LYS A 113 13.92 6.94 -10.38
N THR A 114 13.43 5.70 -10.37
CA THR A 114 14.23 4.52 -10.69
C THR A 114 14.41 4.40 -12.20
N ARG A 115 13.37 4.72 -12.97
CA ARG A 115 13.41 4.66 -14.44
C ARG A 115 14.28 5.76 -15.06
N PHE A 116 14.23 6.98 -14.51
CA PHE A 116 14.93 8.15 -15.02
C PHE A 116 15.79 8.81 -13.93
N PRO A 117 16.85 8.15 -13.44
CA PRO A 117 17.64 8.63 -12.30
C PRO A 117 18.37 9.94 -12.60
N ARG A 118 18.82 10.15 -13.84
CA ARG A 118 19.44 11.41 -14.29
C ARG A 118 18.45 12.56 -14.27
N LEU A 119 17.24 12.35 -14.78
CA LEU A 119 16.20 13.38 -14.80
C LEU A 119 15.73 13.71 -13.38
N TYR A 120 15.62 12.71 -12.51
CA TYR A 120 15.34 12.91 -11.10
C TYR A 120 16.43 13.74 -10.39
N ALA A 121 17.71 13.48 -10.68
CA ALA A 121 18.82 14.23 -10.10
C ALA A 121 18.77 15.72 -10.50
N LEU A 122 18.42 16.00 -11.76
CA LEU A 122 18.29 17.35 -12.33
C LEU A 122 16.97 18.05 -11.96
N SER A 123 15.95 17.31 -11.51
CA SER A 123 14.66 17.87 -11.11
C SER A 123 14.82 18.80 -9.90
N ARG A 124 14.27 20.02 -10.04
CA ARG A 124 14.16 21.00 -8.94
C ARG A 124 13.11 20.58 -7.91
N THR A 125 12.06 19.90 -8.36
CA THR A 125 10.91 19.48 -7.55
C THR A 125 10.89 17.95 -7.44
N LYS A 126 11.60 17.43 -6.43
CA LYS A 126 11.69 15.97 -6.15
C LYS A 126 10.49 15.44 -5.35
N GLU A 127 9.82 16.32 -4.61
CA GLU A 127 8.63 16.00 -3.80
C GLU A 127 7.32 16.52 -4.38
N GLY A 128 7.36 17.05 -5.61
CA GLY A 128 6.19 17.57 -6.31
C GLY A 128 5.09 16.50 -6.47
N SER A 129 3.84 16.94 -6.43
CA SER A 129 2.70 16.08 -6.75
C SER A 129 2.60 15.83 -8.26
N ILE A 130 1.85 14.81 -8.69
CA ILE A 130 1.59 14.59 -10.12
C ILE A 130 0.92 15.83 -10.71
N LYS A 131 -0.05 16.44 -10.01
CA LYS A 131 -0.74 17.65 -10.47
C LYS A 131 0.20 18.84 -10.74
N GLU A 132 1.20 19.02 -9.88
CA GLU A 132 2.17 20.13 -10.00
C GLU A 132 3.15 19.91 -11.16
N MET A 133 3.42 18.64 -11.50
CA MET A 133 4.48 18.25 -12.43
C MET A 133 3.95 17.77 -13.80
N TRP A 134 2.66 17.45 -13.87
CA TRP A 134 1.98 16.91 -15.05
C TRP A 134 0.85 17.86 -15.45
N ASN A 135 1.13 18.71 -16.44
CA ASN A 135 0.14 19.59 -17.03
C ASN A 135 -0.53 18.88 -18.22
N GLU A 136 -1.79 18.47 -18.08
CA GLU A 136 -2.60 17.92 -19.19
C GLU A 136 -2.76 18.93 -20.35
N SER A 137 -2.53 20.23 -20.10
CA SER A 137 -2.59 21.32 -21.08
C SER A 137 -1.41 21.38 -22.07
N THR A 138 -0.57 20.35 -22.14
CA THR A 138 0.52 20.25 -23.14
C THR A 138 0.33 19.08 -24.12
N MET A 139 -0.86 18.49 -24.15
CA MET A 139 -1.27 17.57 -25.22
C MET A 139 -2.21 18.28 -26.20
N ASP A 140 -1.66 19.28 -26.90
CA ASP A 140 -2.14 19.68 -28.24
C ASP A 140 -1.24 19.02 -29.28
#